data_AF-A0A9Q4AP82-F1
#
_entry.id   AF-A0A9Q4AP82-F1
#
_cell.length_a   1.000
_cell.length_b   1.000
_cell.length_c   1.000
_cell.angle_alpha   90.00
_cell.angle_beta   90.00
_cell.angle_gamma   90.00
#
_symmetry.space_group_name_H-M   'P 1'
#
loop_
_entity.id
_entity.type
_entity.pdbx_description
1 polymer ?
#
loop_
_entity_poly.entity_id
_entity_poly.type
_entity_poly.pdbx_seq_one_letter_code
_entity_poly.pdbx_strand_id
1 'polypeptide(L)'
;MDIVINLLIWIHIIAFVAGGSNSVVGPVIGARLASATPEQRTGYFGVMNTLSQIGKIAMVTLLVTGPLVMFLKYGGFGGASIWFWLKMALVALMLGTVIYGGILFKRSQAGDAAAGKRAGVVHRVTSLAYLGVLLTAVFAFS
;
A
#
# COMPACT_ATOMS: atom_id res chain seq x y z
N MET A 1 6.53 -28.54 7.17
CA MET A 1 7.04 -27.23 6.69
C MET A 1 6.01 -26.54 5.79
N ASP A 2 5.40 -27.29 4.87
CA ASP A 2 4.55 -26.74 3.80
C ASP A 2 3.32 -25.98 4.30
N ILE A 3 2.66 -26.45 5.37
CA ILE A 3 1.51 -25.73 5.94
C ILE A 3 1.89 -24.33 6.46
N VAL A 4 3.09 -24.19 7.07
CA VAL A 4 3.58 -22.90 7.58
C VAL A 4 3.88 -21.95 6.43
N ILE A 5 4.51 -22.44 5.36
CA ILE A 5 4.79 -21.66 4.15
C ILE A 5 3.48 -21.21 3.48
N ASN A 6 2.49 -22.10 3.38
CA ASN A 6 1.19 -21.78 2.79
C ASN A 6 0.43 -20.73 3.60
N LEU A 7 0.43 -20.85 4.94
CA LEU A 7 -0.16 -19.83 5.82
C LEU A 7 0.57 -18.49 5.69
N LEU A 8 1.89 -18.49 5.60
CA LEU A 8 2.68 -17.28 5.41
C LEU A 8 2.35 -16.58 4.08
N ILE A 9 2.21 -17.34 2.99
CA ILE A 9 1.79 -16.83 1.67
C ILE A 9 0.36 -16.29 1.74
N TRP A 10 -0.55 -17.01 2.40
CA TRP A 10 -1.93 -16.56 2.58
C TRP A 10 -2.00 -15.22 3.34
N ILE A 11 -1.25 -15.08 4.45
CA ILE A 11 -1.11 -13.82 5.19
C ILE A 11 -0.52 -12.72 4.28
N HIS A 12 0.50 -13.03 3.49
CA HIS A 12 1.10 -12.07 2.54
C HIS A 12 0.06 -11.55 1.55
N ILE A 13 -0.76 -12.43 0.96
CA ILE A 13 -1.81 -12.05 0.01
C ILE A 13 -2.89 -11.20 0.69
N ILE A 14 -3.32 -11.56 1.91
CA ILE A 14 -4.29 -10.74 2.66
C ILE A 14 -3.73 -9.36 2.95
N ALA A 15 -2.49 -9.28 3.43
CA ALA A 15 -1.83 -8.00 3.66
C ALA A 15 -1.74 -7.19 2.36
N PHE A 16 -1.47 -7.84 1.24
CA PHE A 16 -1.45 -7.21 -0.07
C PHE A 16 -2.79 -6.58 -0.44
N VAL A 17 -3.89 -7.33 -0.33
CA VAL A 17 -5.25 -6.86 -0.60
C VAL A 17 -5.65 -5.74 0.37
N ALA A 18 -5.40 -5.92 1.67
CA ALA A 18 -5.71 -4.93 2.70
C ALA A 18 -4.95 -3.62 2.46
N GLY A 19 -3.65 -3.68 2.17
CA GLY A 19 -2.84 -2.52 1.82
C GLY A 19 -3.29 -1.84 0.53
N GLY A 20 -3.68 -2.63 -0.47
CA GLY A 20 -4.21 -2.15 -1.74
C GLY A 20 -5.56 -1.45 -1.65
N SER A 21 -6.40 -1.80 -0.68
CA SER A 21 -7.76 -1.22 -0.54
C SER A 21 -7.78 0.31 -0.47
N ASN A 22 -6.75 0.92 0.14
CA ASN A 22 -6.63 2.36 0.27
C ASN A 22 -6.43 3.08 -1.08
N SER A 23 -5.90 2.38 -2.08
CA SER A 23 -5.74 2.90 -3.46
C SER A 23 -7.08 3.12 -4.17
N VAL A 24 -8.14 2.44 -3.71
CA VAL A 24 -9.50 2.53 -4.25
C VAL A 24 -10.36 3.44 -3.39
N VAL A 25 -10.37 3.22 -2.07
CA VAL A 25 -11.28 3.95 -1.16
C VAL A 25 -10.85 5.42 -1.00
N GLY A 26 -9.55 5.70 -0.94
CA GLY A 26 -9.02 7.05 -0.77
C GLY A 26 -9.54 8.05 -1.81
N PRO A 27 -9.41 7.77 -3.13
CA PRO A 27 -9.96 8.63 -4.18
C PRO A 27 -11.48 8.80 -4.11
N VAL A 28 -12.23 7.75 -3.77
CA VAL A 28 -13.70 7.80 -3.65
C VAL A 28 -14.13 8.73 -2.52
N ILE A 29 -13.48 8.63 -1.35
CA ILE A 29 -13.75 9.53 -0.22
C ILE A 29 -13.27 10.94 -0.56
N GLY A 30 -12.08 11.08 -1.14
CA GLY A 30 -11.50 12.36 -1.56
C GLY A 30 -12.42 13.17 -2.47
N ALA A 31 -13.06 12.52 -3.44
CA ALA A 31 -14.01 13.16 -4.35
C ALA A 31 -15.29 13.67 -3.65
N ARG A 32 -15.67 13.06 -2.52
CA ARG A 32 -16.88 13.44 -1.75
C ARG A 32 -16.62 14.51 -0.68
N LEU A 33 -15.37 14.74 -0.29
CA LEU A 33 -15.02 15.70 0.78
C LEU A 33 -15.39 17.16 0.44
N ALA A 34 -15.33 17.54 -0.84
CA ALA A 34 -15.64 18.90 -1.28
C ALA A 34 -17.10 19.30 -0.99
N SER A 35 -18.05 18.41 -1.27
CA SER A 35 -19.49 18.63 -1.07
C SER A 35 -20.02 18.13 0.28
N ALA A 36 -19.18 17.52 1.11
CA ALA A 36 -19.58 16.96 2.39
C ALA A 36 -19.95 18.04 3.42
N THR A 37 -21.01 17.79 4.20
CA THR A 37 -21.32 18.52 5.43
C THR A 37 -20.21 18.36 6.47
N PRO A 38 -20.10 19.24 7.49
CA PRO A 38 -19.12 19.10 8.56
C PRO A 38 -19.15 17.73 9.26
N GLU A 39 -20.34 17.20 9.51
CA GLU A 39 -20.56 15.89 10.12
C GLU A 39 -20.04 14.75 9.22
N GLN A 40 -20.36 14.80 7.92
CA GLN A 40 -19.87 13.81 6.95
C GLN A 40 -18.35 13.83 6.80
N ARG A 41 -17.73 15.02 6.80
CA ARG A 41 -16.26 15.15 6.74
C ARG A 41 -15.59 14.45 7.92
N THR A 42 -16.16 14.57 9.12
CA THR A 42 -15.65 13.91 10.32
C THR A 42 -15.68 12.39 10.16
N GLY A 43 -16.79 11.83 9.68
CA GLY A 43 -16.90 10.40 9.39
C GLY A 43 -15.92 9.93 8.31
N TYR A 44 -15.77 10.68 7.22
CA TYR A 44 -14.83 10.38 6.15
C TYR A 44 -13.36 10.40 6.61
N PHE A 45 -12.97 11.38 7.41
CA PHE A 45 -11.63 11.39 7.99
C PHE A 45 -11.39 10.23 8.96
N GLY A 46 -12.42 9.83 9.73
CA GLY A 46 -12.38 8.63 10.56
C GLY A 46 -12.07 7.37 9.76
N VAL A 47 -12.80 7.13 8.66
CA VAL A 47 -12.56 5.98 7.77
C VAL A 47 -11.16 6.04 7.16
N MET A 48 -10.74 7.20 6.65
CA MET A 48 -9.41 7.39 6.07
C MET A 48 -8.28 7.13 7.08
N ASN A 49 -8.46 7.52 8.34
CA ASN A 49 -7.51 7.23 9.41
C ASN A 49 -7.42 5.72 9.69
N THR A 50 -8.56 5.03 9.78
CA THR A 50 -8.58 3.57 9.96
C THR A 50 -7.87 2.86 8.81
N LEU A 51 -8.18 3.24 7.56
CA LEU A 51 -7.53 2.67 6.38
C LEU A 51 -6.03 2.98 6.33
N SER A 52 -5.62 4.16 6.79
CA SER A 52 -4.19 4.49 6.92
C SER A 52 -3.48 3.55 7.89
N GLN A 53 -4.11 3.22 9.03
CA GLN A 53 -3.51 2.28 9.99
C GLN A 53 -3.48 0.85 9.45
N ILE A 54 -4.56 0.38 8.84
CA ILE A 54 -4.60 -0.93 8.17
C ILE A 54 -3.50 -1.00 7.11
N GLY A 55 -3.35 0.04 6.28
CA GLY A 55 -2.31 0.12 5.26
C GLY A 55 -0.89 0.03 5.82
N LYS A 56 -0.61 0.65 6.98
CA LYS A 56 0.70 0.54 7.63
C LYS A 56 0.96 -0.88 8.15
N ILE A 57 -0.01 -1.48 8.82
CA ILE A 57 0.10 -2.85 9.33
C ILE A 57 0.32 -3.80 8.16
N ALA A 58 -0.50 -3.70 7.12
CA ALA A 58 -0.36 -4.45 5.88
C ALA A 58 1.02 -4.30 5.25
N MET A 59 1.56 -3.07 5.17
CA MET A 59 2.89 -2.82 4.62
C MET A 59 3.98 -3.51 5.45
N VAL A 60 3.94 -3.40 6.78
CA VAL A 60 4.89 -4.10 7.66
C VAL A 60 4.77 -5.61 7.48
N THR A 61 3.54 -6.15 7.45
CA THR A 61 3.30 -7.56 7.20
C THR A 61 3.88 -8.01 5.86
N LEU A 62 3.72 -7.23 4.78
CA LEU A 62 4.29 -7.55 3.46
C LEU A 62 5.82 -7.55 3.47
N LEU A 63 6.42 -6.55 4.11
CA LEU A 63 7.88 -6.41 4.21
C LEU A 63 8.52 -7.52 5.04
N VAL A 64 7.79 -8.12 5.99
CA VAL A 64 8.27 -9.26 6.78
C VAL A 64 8.00 -10.58 6.07
N THR A 65 6.75 -10.80 5.63
CA THR A 65 6.33 -12.07 5.03
C THR A 65 6.96 -12.32 3.67
N GLY A 66 7.22 -11.28 2.87
CA GLY A 66 7.86 -11.42 1.54
C GLY A 66 9.26 -12.06 1.61
N PRO A 67 10.21 -11.48 2.36
CA PRO A 67 11.52 -12.09 2.58
C PRO A 67 11.44 -13.49 3.20
N LEU A 68 10.57 -13.70 4.20
CA LEU A 68 10.40 -15.01 4.81
C LEU A 68 9.96 -16.06 3.78
N VAL A 69 9.03 -15.75 2.88
CA VAL A 69 8.64 -16.66 1.78
C VAL A 69 9.83 -16.91 0.84
N MET A 70 10.63 -15.89 0.51
CA MET A 70 11.81 -16.05 -0.33
C MET A 70 12.83 -17.02 0.29
N PHE A 71 13.12 -16.91 1.58
CA PHE A 71 14.06 -17.81 2.25
C PHE A 71 13.49 -19.22 2.45
N LEU A 72 12.25 -19.34 2.92
CA LEU A 72 11.68 -20.63 3.30
C LEU A 72 11.20 -21.46 2.11
N LYS A 73 10.72 -20.83 1.04
CA LYS A 73 10.20 -21.52 -0.15
C LYS A 73 11.21 -21.57 -1.30
N TYR A 74 11.96 -20.49 -1.52
CA TYR A 74 12.83 -20.34 -2.69
C TYR A 74 14.33 -20.45 -2.37
N GLY A 75 14.70 -20.72 -1.11
CA GLY A 75 16.11 -20.89 -0.71
C GLY A 75 16.90 -19.57 -0.68
N GLY A 76 16.23 -18.42 -0.67
CA GLY A 76 16.83 -17.08 -0.65
C GLY A 76 16.64 -16.32 -1.96
N PHE A 77 17.48 -15.31 -2.21
CA PHE A 77 17.37 -14.41 -3.37
C PHE A 77 18.23 -14.79 -4.57
N GLY A 78 19.05 -15.87 -4.47
CA GLY A 78 20.02 -16.24 -5.52
C GLY A 78 19.40 -16.61 -6.87
N GLY A 79 18.14 -17.06 -6.87
CA GLY A 79 17.36 -17.36 -8.10
C GLY A 79 16.34 -16.29 -8.48
N ALA A 80 16.41 -15.09 -7.88
CA ALA A 80 15.42 -14.05 -8.11
C ALA A 80 15.50 -13.49 -9.55
N SER A 81 14.37 -13.51 -10.26
CA SER A 81 14.25 -12.98 -11.62
C SER A 81 14.37 -11.44 -11.67
N ILE A 82 14.62 -10.89 -12.86
CA ILE A 82 14.62 -9.43 -13.05
C ILE A 82 13.28 -8.79 -12.66
N TRP A 83 12.16 -9.52 -12.87
CA TRP A 83 10.82 -9.09 -12.48
C TRP A 83 10.66 -8.98 -10.96
N PHE A 84 11.32 -9.86 -10.20
CA PHE A 84 11.38 -9.73 -8.74
C PHE A 84 12.05 -8.42 -8.33
N TRP A 85 13.18 -8.06 -8.95
CA TRP A 85 13.88 -6.82 -8.62
C TRP A 85 13.08 -5.56 -9.02
N LEU A 86 12.42 -5.59 -10.19
CA LEU A 86 11.49 -4.54 -10.60
C LEU A 86 10.33 -4.39 -9.61
N LYS A 87 9.74 -5.50 -9.17
CA LYS A 87 8.73 -5.51 -8.10
C LYS A 87 9.26 -4.84 -6.84
N MET A 88 10.48 -5.18 -6.40
CA MET A 88 11.08 -4.61 -5.19
C MET A 88 11.34 -3.10 -5.31
N ALA A 89 11.76 -2.61 -6.47
CA ALA A 89 11.91 -1.18 -6.72
C ALA A 89 10.56 -0.45 -6.61
N LEU A 90 9.48 -1.04 -7.14
CA LEU A 90 8.13 -0.49 -7.03
C LEU A 90 7.61 -0.54 -5.58
N VAL A 91 7.94 -1.58 -4.81
CA VAL A 91 7.63 -1.65 -3.37
C VAL A 91 8.35 -0.52 -2.61
N ALA A 92 9.61 -0.24 -2.92
CA ALA A 92 10.34 0.88 -2.32
C ALA A 92 9.70 2.24 -2.66
N LEU A 93 9.29 2.45 -3.92
CA LEU A 93 8.54 3.63 -4.34
C LEU A 93 7.19 3.75 -3.61
N MET A 94 6.45 2.65 -3.48
CA MET A 94 5.22 2.61 -2.71
C MET A 94 5.45 3.02 -1.25
N LEU A 95 6.47 2.48 -0.60
CA LEU A 95 6.78 2.81 0.79
C LEU A 95 7.07 4.31 0.95
N GLY A 96 7.91 4.87 0.08
CA GLY A 96 8.22 6.30 0.08
C GLY A 96 6.99 7.18 -0.12
N THR A 97 6.13 6.82 -1.08
CA THR A 97 4.90 7.58 -1.36
C THR A 97 3.85 7.44 -0.25
N VAL A 98 3.71 6.28 0.39
CA VAL A 98 2.80 6.09 1.55
C VAL A 98 3.25 6.96 2.74
N ILE A 99 4.55 6.98 3.04
CA ILE A 99 5.10 7.81 4.12
C ILE A 99 4.87 9.29 3.81
N TYR A 100 5.24 9.73 2.61
CA TYR A 100 5.09 11.13 2.19
C TYR A 100 3.62 11.56 2.12
N GLY A 101 2.74 10.70 1.61
CA GLY A 101 1.29 10.92 1.58
C GLY A 101 0.70 11.07 2.98
N GLY A 102 1.15 10.27 3.95
CA GLY A 102 0.76 10.42 5.36
C GLY A 102 1.16 11.77 5.97
N ILE A 103 2.35 12.28 5.63
CA ILE A 103 2.81 13.61 6.06
C ILE A 103 1.93 14.71 5.44
N LEU A 104 1.66 14.63 4.15
CA LEU A 104 0.80 15.59 3.45
C LEU A 104 -0.64 15.56 3.96
N PHE A 105 -1.17 14.38 4.26
CA PHE A 105 -2.51 14.23 4.82
C PHE A 105 -2.64 14.92 6.19
N LYS A 106 -1.65 14.77 7.07
CA LYS A 106 -1.61 15.50 8.35
C LYS A 106 -1.56 17.02 8.14
N ARG A 107 -0.76 17.50 7.19
CA ARG A 107 -0.70 18.94 6.85
C ARG A 107 -2.02 19.45 6.27
N SER A 108 -2.67 18.66 5.42
CA SER A 108 -3.98 18.99 4.86
C SER A 108 -5.05 19.09 5.95
N GLN A 109 -5.02 18.22 6.97
CA GLN A 109 -5.92 18.33 8.13
C GLN A 109 -5.67 19.60 8.95
N ALA A 110 -4.43 20.10 8.96
CA ALA A 110 -4.07 21.37 9.59
C ALA A 110 -4.42 22.62 8.73
N GLY A 111 -5.10 22.46 7.59
CA GLY A 111 -5.54 23.56 6.73
C GLY A 111 -4.64 23.88 5.54
N ASP A 112 -3.55 23.14 5.31
CA ASP A 112 -2.68 23.34 4.14
C ASP A 112 -3.33 22.78 2.86
N ALA A 113 -3.97 23.65 2.10
CA ALA A 113 -4.62 23.31 0.82
C ALA A 113 -3.64 22.81 -0.24
N ALA A 114 -2.38 23.26 -0.22
CA ALA A 114 -1.35 22.79 -1.16
C ALA A 114 -0.93 21.36 -0.83
N ALA A 115 -0.84 21.01 0.46
CA ALA A 115 -0.62 19.64 0.89
C ALA A 115 -1.74 18.69 0.45
N GLY A 116 -3.01 19.14 0.51
CA GLY A 116 -4.15 18.37 0.00
C GLY A 116 -4.04 18.02 -1.49
N LYS A 117 -3.69 19.01 -2.33
CA LYS A 117 -3.45 18.77 -3.77
C LYS A 117 -2.30 17.79 -4.03
N ARG A 118 -1.18 17.96 -3.32
CA ARG A 118 -0.03 17.06 -3.43
C ARG A 118 -0.37 15.64 -2.96
N ALA A 119 -1.15 15.50 -1.88
CA ALA A 119 -1.57 14.19 -1.36
C ALA A 119 -2.35 13.41 -2.43
N GLY A 120 -3.20 14.08 -3.20
CA GLY A 120 -3.91 13.46 -4.33
C GLY A 120 -2.97 12.92 -5.41
N VAL A 121 -1.92 13.66 -5.79
CA VAL A 121 -0.91 13.20 -6.75
C VAL A 121 -0.14 12.00 -6.20
N VAL A 122 0.31 12.09 -4.95
CA VAL A 122 1.06 11.02 -4.28
C VAL A 122 0.23 9.74 -4.22
N HIS A 123 -1.06 9.83 -3.89
CA HIS A 123 -1.96 8.68 -3.92
C HIS A 123 -2.04 8.02 -5.29
N ARG A 124 -2.12 8.78 -6.38
CA ARG A 124 -2.12 8.20 -7.74
C ARG A 124 -0.82 7.46 -8.05
N VAL A 125 0.32 8.04 -7.66
CA VAL A 125 1.62 7.38 -7.84
C VAL A 125 1.69 6.10 -7.03
N THR A 126 1.22 6.10 -5.78
CA THR A 126 1.13 4.88 -4.96
C THR A 126 0.24 3.82 -5.63
N SER A 127 -0.92 4.20 -6.16
CA SER A 127 -1.83 3.27 -6.85
C SER A 127 -1.20 2.67 -8.11
N LEU A 128 -0.52 3.49 -8.93
CA LEU A 128 0.19 3.01 -10.11
C LEU A 128 1.34 2.07 -9.74
N ALA A 129 2.11 2.41 -8.72
CA ALA A 129 3.18 1.55 -8.21
C ALA A 129 2.62 0.22 -7.69
N TYR A 130 1.48 0.22 -6.98
CA TYR A 130 0.80 -0.98 -6.53
C TYR A 130 0.37 -1.90 -7.69
N LEU A 131 -0.23 -1.33 -8.75
CA LEU A 131 -0.58 -2.10 -9.95
C LEU A 131 0.66 -2.67 -10.64
N GLY A 132 1.75 -1.90 -10.69
CA GLY A 132 3.03 -2.40 -11.18
C GLY A 132 3.59 -3.55 -10.33
N VAL A 133 3.48 -3.48 -8.99
CA VAL A 133 3.87 -4.57 -8.08
C VAL A 133 3.05 -5.84 -8.36
N LEU A 134 1.74 -5.72 -8.59
CA LEU A 134 0.89 -6.84 -9.00
C LEU A 134 1.40 -7.49 -10.29
N LEU A 135 1.57 -6.68 -11.34
CA LEU A 135 1.96 -7.17 -12.65
C LEU A 135 3.33 -7.85 -12.60
N THR A 136 4.32 -7.19 -12.00
CA THR A 136 5.68 -7.73 -11.87
C THR A 136 5.73 -8.96 -10.96
N ALA A 137 4.86 -9.06 -9.94
CA ALA A 137 4.76 -10.24 -9.11
C ALA A 137 4.29 -11.47 -9.88
N VAL A 138 3.35 -11.32 -10.83
CA VAL A 138 2.91 -12.44 -11.69
C VAL A 138 4.11 -13.01 -12.44
N PHE A 139 4.85 -12.16 -13.17
CA PHE A 139 6.02 -12.61 -13.94
C PHE A 139 7.20 -13.06 -13.08
N ALA A 140 7.32 -12.56 -11.85
CA ALA A 140 8.40 -12.96 -10.96
C ALA A 140 8.27 -14.40 -10.44
N PHE A 141 7.04 -14.93 -10.39
CA PHE A 141 6.72 -16.22 -9.78
C PHE A 141 5.92 -17.16 -10.70
N SER A 142 5.91 -16.87 -12.01
CA SER A 142 5.41 -17.78 -13.06
C SER A 142 6.44 -18.82 -13.47
#